data_AF-A0A6B3I5J6-F1
#
_entry.id   AF-A0A6B3I5J6-F1
#
_cell.length_a   1.000
_cell.length_b   1.000
_cell.length_c   1.000
_cell.angle_alpha   90.00
_cell.angle_beta   90.00
_cell.angle_gamma   90.00
#
_symmetry.space_group_name_H-M   'P 1'
#
loop_
_entity.id
_entity.type
_entity.pdbx_description
1 polymer ?
#
loop_
_entity_poly.entity_id
_entity_poly.type
_entity_poly.pdbx_seq_one_letter_code
_entity_poly.pdbx_strand_id
1 'polypeptide(L)' 'MPKAQNVPAGTPTKITQGSPTKGGIGESTLRPDGTLKVTGEFAYSSDMWHEDMLWGQTLR' A
#
# COMPACT_ATOMS: atom_id res chain seq x y z
N MET A 1 -6.78 34.71 -25.80
CA MET A 1 -6.82 34.33 -24.37
C MET A 1 -7.03 32.82 -24.29
N PRO A 2 -6.03 31.98 -23.96
CA PRO A 2 -6.28 30.55 -23.78
C PRO A 2 -6.84 30.30 -22.36
N LYS A 3 -7.91 29.52 -22.27
CA LYS A 3 -8.60 29.17 -21.01
C LYS A 3 -7.81 28.05 -20.31
N ALA A 4 -7.44 28.25 -19.05
CA ALA A 4 -6.78 27.24 -18.23
C ALA A 4 -7.71 26.02 -18.04
N GLN A 5 -7.22 24.84 -18.39
CA GLN A 5 -7.90 23.57 -18.15
C GLN A 5 -7.71 23.16 -16.69
N ASN A 6 -8.82 22.96 -15.98
CA ASN A 6 -8.85 22.57 -14.57
C ASN A 6 -8.48 21.09 -14.47
N VAL A 7 -7.26 20.78 -14.04
CA VAL A 7 -6.80 19.39 -13.84
C VAL A 7 -7.33 18.89 -12.49
N PRO A 8 -7.96 17.70 -12.39
CA PRO A 8 -8.45 17.19 -11.12
C PRO A 8 -7.29 17.02 -10.13
N ALA A 9 -7.33 17.74 -9.01
CA ALA A 9 -6.28 17.81 -7.99
C ALA A 9 -6.15 16.53 -7.12
N GLY A 10 -6.52 15.36 -7.64
CA GLY A 10 -6.67 14.13 -6.88
C GLY A 10 -5.58 13.09 -7.08
N THR A 11 -4.65 13.27 -8.02
CA THR A 11 -3.60 12.29 -8.27
C THR A 11 -2.36 12.64 -7.44
N PRO A 12 -2.03 11.88 -6.36
CA PRO A 12 -0.79 12.08 -5.64
C PRO A 12 0.38 11.78 -6.57
N THR A 13 1.06 12.84 -7.04
CA THR A 13 2.23 12.75 -7.93
C THR A 13 3.52 12.46 -7.18
N LYS A 14 3.48 12.46 -5.85
CA LYS A 14 4.61 12.18 -4.97
C LYS A 14 4.34 10.92 -4.17
N ILE A 15 4.68 9.77 -4.75
CA ILE A 15 4.72 8.52 -4.01
C ILE A 15 6.13 8.36 -3.45
N THR A 16 6.31 8.57 -2.14
CA THR A 16 7.53 8.19 -1.44
C THR A 16 7.48 6.68 -1.18
N GLN A 17 7.77 5.88 -2.21
CA GLN A 17 7.84 4.41 -2.09
C GLN A 17 9.29 4.01 -1.82
N GLY A 18 9.80 4.36 -0.65
CA GLY A 18 11.16 3.98 -0.24
C GLY A 18 11.19 3.71 1.24
N SER A 19 11.16 2.43 1.64
CA SER A 19 11.64 2.09 2.97
C SER A 19 13.17 2.23 2.97
N PRO A 20 13.79 2.83 4.00
CA PRO A 20 15.25 2.95 4.12
C PRO A 20 15.93 1.61 4.45
N THR A 21 15.40 0.52 3.91
CA THR A 21 15.85 -0.84 4.16
C THR A 21 17.17 -1.06 3.42
N LYS A 22 18.21 -1.42 4.16
CA LYS A 22 19.52 -1.78 3.59
C LYS A 22 19.35 -3.00 2.66
N GLY A 23 19.97 -2.94 1.48
CA GLY A 23 20.03 -4.06 0.53
C GLY A 23 20.27 -3.62 -0.90
N GLY A 24 21.34 -4.15 -1.52
CA GLY A 24 21.67 -3.94 -2.93
C GLY A 24 21.23 -5.10 -3.84
N ILE A 25 21.31 -4.88 -5.16
CA ILE A 25 21.08 -5.96 -6.14
C ILE A 25 22.13 -7.06 -5.92
N GLY A 26 21.67 -8.30 -5.78
CA GLY A 26 22.54 -9.48 -5.57
C GLY A 26 22.88 -9.76 -4.10
N GLU A 27 22.44 -8.93 -3.16
CA GLU A 27 22.61 -9.16 -1.72
C GLU A 27 21.48 -10.04 -1.17
N SER A 28 21.81 -10.96 -0.24
CA SER A 28 20.81 -11.77 0.49
C SER A 28 20.42 -11.05 1.78
N THR A 29 19.43 -10.16 1.69
CA THR A 29 18.99 -9.33 2.82
C THR A 29 17.81 -9.91 3.59
N LEU A 30 17.71 -9.53 4.86
CA LEU A 30 16.51 -9.82 5.66
C LEU A 30 15.28 -9.12 5.07
N ARG A 31 14.14 -9.82 5.12
CA ARG A 31 12.87 -9.31 4.65
C ARG A 31 12.36 -8.20 5.59
N PRO A 32 12.12 -6.97 5.11
CA PRO A 32 11.76 -5.85 5.98
C PRO A 32 10.35 -5.98 6.60
N ASP A 33 9.43 -6.66 5.93
CA ASP A 33 8.11 -7.02 6.45
C ASP A 33 8.10 -8.33 7.25
N GLY A 34 9.27 -8.98 7.43
CA GLY A 34 9.38 -10.29 8.06
C GLY A 34 8.90 -10.30 9.50
N THR A 35 9.36 -9.34 10.31
CA THR A 35 8.94 -9.20 11.72
C THR A 35 7.44 -9.00 11.83
N LEU A 36 6.88 -8.02 11.12
CA LEU A 36 5.45 -7.73 11.14
C LEU A 36 4.59 -8.97 10.81
N LYS A 37 5.05 -9.79 9.86
CA LYS A 37 4.36 -11.01 9.47
C LYS A 37 4.39 -12.10 10.54
N VAL A 38 5.46 -12.21 11.31
CA VAL A 38 5.59 -13.24 12.36
C VAL A 38 5.09 -12.79 13.73
N THR A 39 4.95 -11.48 13.94
CA THR A 39 4.37 -10.90 15.16
C THR A 39 2.85 -10.69 15.08
N GLY A 40 2.27 -10.83 13.88
CA GLY A 40 0.84 -10.57 13.65
C GLY A 40 0.49 -9.09 13.47
N GLU A 41 1.49 -8.24 13.22
CA GLU A 41 1.33 -6.79 13.03
C GLU A 41 1.20 -6.40 11.54
N PHE A 42 1.44 -7.34 10.63
CA PHE A 42 1.21 -7.13 9.20
C PHE A 42 -0.28 -7.18 8.89
N ALA A 43 -0.83 -6.12 8.31
CA ALA A 43 -2.24 -6.06 7.93
C ALA A 43 -2.52 -6.82 6.63
N TYR A 44 -3.31 -7.90 6.72
CA TYR A 44 -3.90 -8.59 5.57
C TYR A 44 -5.25 -7.97 5.20
N SER A 45 -5.81 -8.32 4.03
CA SER A 45 -7.09 -7.78 3.60
C SER A 45 -8.24 -8.07 4.56
N SER A 46 -8.14 -9.16 5.35
CA SER A 46 -9.09 -9.49 6.42
C SER A 46 -9.02 -8.56 7.61
N ASP A 47 -7.91 -7.86 7.78
CA ASP A 47 -7.60 -7.01 8.94
C ASP A 47 -7.94 -5.54 8.63
N MET A 48 -8.23 -5.23 7.36
CA MET A 48 -8.71 -3.92 6.94
C MET A 48 -10.12 -3.69 7.47
N TRP A 49 -10.38 -2.44 7.87
CA TRP A 49 -11.69 -2.03 8.35
C TRP A 49 -12.00 -0.61 7.85
N HIS A 50 -13.26 -0.38 7.57
CA HIS A 50 -13.82 0.93 7.27
C HIS A 50 -15.27 0.94 7.75
N GLU A 51 -15.78 2.11 8.13
CA GLU A 51 -17.21 2.28 8.40
C GLU A 51 -18.02 1.87 7.18
N ASP A 52 -19.13 1.15 7.39
CA ASP A 52 -20.03 0.65 6.34
C ASP A 52 -19.40 -0.34 5.34
N MET A 53 -18.28 -1.00 5.68
CA MET A 53 -17.68 -2.02 4.82
C MET A 53 -18.64 -3.21 4.59
N LEU A 54 -18.88 -3.56 3.33
CA LEU A 54 -19.77 -4.65 2.93
C LEU A 54 -19.08 -6.01 2.95
N TRP A 55 -19.86 -7.06 3.19
CA TRP A 55 -19.42 -8.46 3.17
C TRP A 55 -20.17 -9.24 2.08
N GLY A 56 -19.44 -10.04 1.30
CA GLY A 56 -20.01 -10.85 0.22
C GLY A 56 -19.36 -12.23 0.14
N GLN A 57 -20.07 -13.18 -0.47
CA GLN A 57 -19.57 -14.51 -0.81
C GLN A 57 -20.08 -14.94 -2.19
N THR A 58 -19.39 -15.90 -2.81
CA THR A 58 -19.80 -16.50 -4.08
C THR A 58 -20.55 -17.81 -3.82
N LEU A 59 -21.62 -18.09 -4.57
CA LEU A 59 -22.30 -19.39 -4.56
C LEU A 59 -21.49 -20.42 -5.37
N ARG A 60 -21.62 -21.70 -5.01
CA ARG A 60 -21.07 -22.83 -5.77
C ARG A 60 -22.16 -23.78 -6.20
#